data_AF-R6BS10-F1
#
_entry.id   AF-R6BS10-F1
#
_cell.length_a   1.000
_cell.length_b   1.000
_cell.length_c   1.000
_cell.angle_alpha   90.00
_cell.angle_beta   90.00
_cell.angle_gamma   90.00
#
_symmetry.space_group_name_H-M   'P 1'
#
loop_
_entity.id
_entity.type
_entity.pdbx_description
1 polymer ?
#
loop_
_entity_poly.entity_id
_entity_poly.type
_entity_poly.pdbx_seq_one_letter_code
_entity_poly.pdbx_strand_id
1 'polypeptide(L)'
;MSNQYTMKIYPAGRGRDVYRNIEICGNSTLNQLCQIILESFNFIDEHLYEFCMDNRMYSEYAYQSDPEGDEPSAILHWMKSGW
;
A
#
# COMPACT_ATOMS: atom_id res chain seq x y z
N MET A 1 23.19 -8.18 12.47
CA MET A 1 22.15 -7.28 13.02
C MET A 1 21.36 -6.78 11.83
N SER A 2 20.03 -6.93 11.81
CA SER A 2 19.20 -6.26 10.81
C SER A 2 19.11 -4.78 11.20
N ASN A 3 19.18 -3.88 10.22
CA ASN A 3 18.87 -2.47 10.46
C ASN A 3 17.43 -2.36 10.97
N GLN A 4 17.13 -1.34 11.79
CA GLN A 4 15.77 -1.00 12.17
C GLN A 4 15.44 0.35 11.53
N TYR A 5 14.29 0.46 10.89
CA TYR A 5 13.84 1.70 10.27
C TYR A 5 12.61 2.22 10.99
N THR A 6 12.62 3.50 11.34
CA THR A 6 11.45 4.23 11.84
C THR A 6 10.99 5.20 10.76
N MET A 7 9.70 5.15 10.40
CA MET A 7 9.15 5.93 9.31
C MET A 7 7.88 6.68 9.75
N LYS A 8 7.76 7.93 9.29
CA LYS A 8 6.52 8.70 9.40
C LYS A 8 5.71 8.51 8.11
N ILE A 9 4.52 7.93 8.23
CA ILE A 9 3.60 7.66 7.12
C ILE A 9 2.32 8.48 7.27
N TYR A 10 1.77 8.96 6.15
CA TYR A 10 0.53 9.71 6.12
C TYR A 10 -0.14 9.66 4.75
N PRO A 11 -1.48 9.70 4.67
CA PRO A 11 -2.17 9.87 3.39
C PRO A 11 -1.76 11.18 2.71
N ALA A 12 -1.68 11.17 1.38
CA ALA A 12 -1.32 12.35 0.59
C ALA A 12 -2.15 13.58 1.00
N GLY A 13 -1.48 14.68 1.28
CA GLY A 13 -2.12 15.93 1.73
C GLY A 13 -2.59 15.97 3.19
N ARG A 14 -2.41 14.90 3.99
CA ARG A 14 -2.91 14.81 5.38
C ARG A 14 -1.83 14.78 6.46
N GLY A 15 -0.55 14.91 6.12
CA GLY A 15 0.57 14.70 7.05
C GLY A 15 0.69 15.66 8.24
N ARG A 16 -0.15 16.71 8.29
CA ARG A 16 -0.30 17.61 9.46
C ARG A 16 -1.35 17.12 10.45
N ASP A 17 -2.42 16.50 9.96
CA ASP A 17 -3.59 16.13 10.77
C ASP A 17 -3.57 14.65 11.14
N VAL A 18 -3.10 13.80 10.24
CA VAL A 18 -3.15 12.35 10.39
C VAL A 18 -1.83 11.75 9.91
N TYR A 19 -1.10 11.14 10.83
CA TYR A 19 0.09 10.35 10.52
C TYR A 19 0.24 9.19 11.50
N ARG A 20 1.11 8.25 11.15
CA ARG A 20 1.58 7.18 12.04
C ARG A 20 3.10 7.15 12.00
N ASN A 21 3.70 6.85 13.15
CA ASN A 21 5.09 6.44 13.19
C ASN A 21 5.07 4.92 13.23
N ILE A 22 5.74 4.28 12.27
CA ILE A 22 5.85 2.83 12.19
C ILE A 22 7.32 2.42 12.29
N GLU A 23 7.55 1.20 12.74
CA GLU A 23 8.87 0.60 12.80
C GLU A 23 8.88 -0.69 12.01
N ILE A 24 9.97 -0.95 11.29
CA ILE A 24 10.13 -2.16 10.50
C ILE A 24 11.59 -2.61 10.49
N CYS A 25 11.80 -3.94 10.51
CA CYS A 25 13.11 -4.53 10.38
C CYS A 25 13.61 -4.39 8.94
N GLY A 26 14.91 -4.17 8.76
CA GLY A 26 15.52 -3.97 7.44
C GLY A 26 15.62 -5.23 6.58
N ASN A 27 15.23 -6.38 7.12
CA ASN A 27 15.03 -7.62 6.39
C ASN A 27 13.54 -7.96 6.15
N SER A 28 12.62 -7.06 6.50
CA SER A 28 11.19 -7.22 6.20
C SER A 28 10.91 -6.97 4.72
N THR A 29 9.85 -7.59 4.21
CA THR A 29 9.40 -7.44 2.82
C THR A 29 8.49 -6.22 2.64
N LEU A 30 8.26 -5.80 1.39
CA LEU A 30 7.29 -4.75 1.06
C LEU A 30 5.85 -5.17 1.41
N ASN A 31 5.54 -6.46 1.36
CA ASN A 31 4.23 -6.97 1.79
C ASN A 31 4.02 -6.74 3.29
N GLN A 32 5.03 -7.02 4.11
CA GLN A 32 4.98 -6.76 5.55
C GLN A 32 4.88 -5.26 5.84
N LEU A 33 5.59 -4.42 5.07
CA LEU A 33 5.45 -2.97 5.18
C LEU A 33 4.02 -2.52 4.87
N CYS A 34 3.41 -3.04 3.81
CA CYS A 34 2.03 -2.73 3.45
C CYS A 34 1.05 -3.10 4.56
N GLN A 35 1.16 -4.32 5.10
CA GLN A 35 0.32 -4.79 6.22
C GLN A 35 0.41 -3.86 7.43
N ILE A 36 1.63 -3.49 7.85
CA ILE A 36 1.84 -2.57 8.97
C ILE A 36 1.21 -1.19 8.69
N ILE A 37 1.31 -0.69 7.44
CA ILE A 37 0.67 0.57 7.04
C ILE A 37 -0.85 0.44 7.18
N LEU A 38 -1.48 -0.58 6.59
CA LEU A 38 -2.93 -0.77 6.63
C LEU A 38 -3.47 -0.91 8.06
N GLU A 39 -2.84 -1.75 8.87
CA GLU A 39 -3.18 -1.94 10.28
C GLU A 39 -3.10 -0.63 11.07
N SER A 40 -2.06 0.18 10.83
CA SER A 40 -1.87 1.45 11.54
C SER A 40 -2.98 2.47 11.29
N PHE A 41 -3.69 2.36 10.17
CA PHE A 41 -4.84 3.19 9.81
C PHE A 41 -6.18 2.49 9.97
N ASN A 42 -6.20 1.22 10.42
CA ASN A 42 -7.38 0.37 10.51
C ASN A 42 -8.11 0.23 9.16
N PHE A 43 -7.34 0.04 8.09
CA PHE A 43 -7.84 -0.31 6.77
C PHE A 43 -7.87 -1.83 6.60
N ILE A 44 -8.83 -2.32 5.80
CA ILE A 44 -8.92 -3.72 5.42
C ILE A 44 -8.03 -4.00 4.21
N ASP A 45 -7.38 -5.16 4.19
CA ASP A 45 -6.51 -5.62 3.11
C ASP A 45 -7.34 -6.26 1.99
N GLU A 46 -8.10 -5.43 1.27
CA GLU A 46 -9.04 -5.87 0.22
C GLU A 46 -8.66 -5.42 -1.20
N HIS A 47 -7.59 -4.64 -1.34
CA HIS A 47 -7.20 -4.00 -2.60
C HIS A 47 -5.72 -4.24 -2.91
N LEU A 48 -5.41 -4.34 -4.21
CA LEU A 48 -4.03 -4.34 -4.69
C LEU A 48 -3.34 -3.02 -4.34
N TYR A 49 -2.04 -3.08 -4.11
CA TYR A 49 -1.22 -1.91 -3.80
C TYR A 49 0.03 -1.82 -4.68
N GLU A 50 0.53 -0.61 -4.83
CA GLU A 50 1.75 -0.28 -5.57
C GLU A 50 2.64 0.62 -4.70
N PHE A 51 3.93 0.27 -4.59
CA PHE A 51 4.96 1.17 -4.09
C PHE A 51 5.69 1.81 -5.27
N CYS A 52 5.42 3.09 -5.53
CA CYS A 52 6.08 3.86 -6.58
C CYS A 52 7.45 4.38 -6.11
N MET A 53 8.53 3.64 -6.38
CA MET A 53 9.87 3.97 -5.88
C MET A 53 10.46 5.27 -6.48
N ASP A 54 9.94 5.69 -7.64
CA ASP A 54 10.31 6.93 -8.34
C ASP A 54 9.22 8.02 -8.27
N ASN A 55 8.23 7.83 -7.38
CA ASN A 55 7.07 8.71 -7.23
C ASN A 55 6.26 8.89 -8.53
N ARG A 56 6.22 7.86 -9.39
CA ARG A 56 5.38 7.81 -10.59
C ARG A 56 4.53 6.53 -10.57
N MET A 57 3.22 6.70 -10.75
CA MET A 57 2.29 5.56 -10.87
C MET A 57 2.60 4.77 -12.14
N TYR A 58 2.49 3.44 -12.07
CA TYR A 58 2.73 2.52 -13.19
C TYR A 58 4.13 2.62 -13.81
N SER A 59 5.11 3.07 -13.03
CA SER A 59 6.51 3.09 -13.47
C SER A 59 7.07 1.68 -13.53
N GLU A 60 8.01 1.44 -14.44
CA GLU A 60 8.80 0.19 -14.48
C GLU A 60 9.64 -0.01 -13.20
N TYR A 61 9.84 1.06 -12.42
CA TYR A 61 10.50 1.03 -11.11
C TYR A 61 9.53 0.88 -9.93
N ALA A 62 8.26 0.55 -10.18
CA ALA A 62 7.29 0.30 -9.12
C ALA A 62 7.33 -1.17 -8.64
N TYR A 63 7.00 -1.37 -7.37
CA TYR A 63 6.66 -2.70 -6.84
C TYR A 63 5.15 -2.80 -6.77
N GLN A 64 4.56 -3.72 -7.53
CA GLN A 64 3.14 -4.03 -7.47
C GLN A 64 2.94 -5.30 -6.64
N SER A 65 1.91 -5.31 -5.79
CA SER A 65 1.47 -6.54 -5.14
C SER A 65 1.12 -7.55 -6.23
N ASP A 66 1.89 -8.63 -6.32
CA ASP A 66 1.67 -9.70 -7.31
C ASP A 66 0.27 -10.28 -7.08
N PRO A 67 -0.73 -10.02 -7.95
CA PRO A 67 -1.99 -10.74 -7.87
C PRO A 67 -1.66 -12.21 -8.14
N GLU A 68 -2.22 -13.15 -7.38
CA GLU A 68 -2.02 -14.58 -7.64
C GLU A 68 -2.23 -14.85 -9.14
N GLY A 69 -1.14 -15.21 -9.84
CA GLY A 69 -1.19 -15.48 -11.27
C GLY A 69 -2.23 -16.56 -11.55
N ASP A 70 -3.17 -16.24 -12.45
CA ASP A 70 -4.35 -17.01 -12.88
C ASP A 70 -5.70 -16.67 -12.21
N GLU A 71 -5.76 -15.78 -11.22
CA GLU A 71 -7.04 -15.32 -10.68
C GLU A 71 -7.67 -14.20 -11.53
N PRO A 72 -9.01 -14.18 -11.73
CA PRO A 72 -9.69 -13.11 -12.46
C PRO A 72 -9.48 -11.77 -11.77
N SER A 73 -9.05 -10.75 -12.53
CA SER A 73 -9.04 -9.37 -12.03
C SER A 73 -10.43 -8.97 -11.53
N ALA A 74 -10.50 -8.20 -10.44
CA ALA A 74 -11.75 -7.62 -9.97
C ALA A 74 -12.39 -6.76 -11.07
N ILE A 75 -13.50 -7.23 -11.66
CA ILE A 75 -14.25 -6.48 -12.67
C ILE A 75 -15.10 -5.43 -11.96
N LEU A 76 -14.74 -4.16 -12.12
CA LEU A 76 -15.55 -3.05 -11.61
C LEU A 76 -16.80 -2.87 -12.48
N HIS A 77 -17.95 -3.40 -12.03
CA HIS A 77 -19.24 -3.15 -12.67
C HIS A 77 -19.82 -1.81 -12.21
N TRP A 78 -19.79 -0.81 -13.10
CA TRP A 78 -20.58 0.41 -12.93
C TRP A 78 -22.06 0.10 -13.15
N MET A 79 -22.81 -0.08 -12.07
CA MET A 79 -24.27 -0.06 -12.15
C MET A 79 -24.72 1.38 -12.37
N LYS A 80 -25.19 1.72 -13.58
CA LYS A 80 -25.95 2.94 -13.79
C LYS A 80 -27.18 2.89 -12.87
N SER A 81 -27.22 3.76 -11.87
CA SER A 81 -28.46 4.10 -11.17
C SER A 81 -29.44 4.59 -12.24
N GLY A 82 -30.56 3.88 -12.39
CA GLY A 82 -31.63 4.29 -13.30
C GLY A 82 -32.16 5.68 -12.94
N TRP A 83 -32.56 6.42 -13.97
CA TRP A 83 -33.31 7.67 -13.86
C TRP A 83 -34.68 7.42 -13.24
#